data_AF-C0Z2T5-F1
#
_entry.id   AF-C0Z2T5-F1
#
_cell.length_a   1.000
_cell.length_b   1.000
_cell.length_c   1.000
_cell.angle_alpha   90.00
_cell.angle_beta   90.00
_cell.angle_gamma   90.00
#
_symmetry.space_group_name_H-M   'P 1'
#
loop_
_entity.id
_entity.type
_entity.pdbx_description
1 polymer ?
#
loop_
_entity_poly.entity_id
_entity_poly.type
_entity_poly.pdbx_seq_one_letter_code
_entity_poly.pdbx_strand_id
1 'polypeptide(L)'
;MGYAQLVIGPAGSGKSTYCSSLYEHCETIGRTMHVVNLDPAAEIFNYPVAMDIRELISLEDVMEDLKLGPNGALMYCMEYLEDSLHDWVDEELENYRDDDYLIFDCPGQIELFTHVPVLKNFVEHLKQKNFNVCVVYLLDSQLLESGASHIASRVKQKDGSSICKTKQSLD
;
A
#
# COMPACT_ATOMS: atom_id res chain seq x y z
N MET A 1 -14.50 1.33 15.34
CA MET A 1 -14.49 1.06 13.90
C MET A 1 -13.29 1.80 13.33
N GLY A 2 -12.25 1.09 12.90
CA GLY A 2 -10.98 1.70 12.50
C GLY A 2 -11.01 2.33 11.10
N TYR A 3 -9.97 3.09 10.76
CA TYR A 3 -9.77 3.64 9.42
C TYR A 3 -8.47 3.10 8.83
N ALA A 4 -8.52 2.70 7.56
CA ALA A 4 -7.39 2.18 6.83
C ALA A 4 -7.23 2.94 5.51
N GLN A 5 -5.99 3.28 5.18
CA GLN A 5 -5.64 3.93 3.93
C GLN A 5 -4.57 3.12 3.21
N LEU A 6 -4.87 2.62 2.01
CA LEU A 6 -3.88 1.99 1.15
C LEU A 6 -3.29 3.02 0.20
N VAL A 7 -1.97 3.22 0.27
CA VAL A 7 -1.23 4.13 -0.61
C VAL A 7 -0.60 3.31 -1.72
N ILE A 8 -1.18 3.42 -2.92
CA ILE A 8 -0.77 2.68 -4.11
C ILE A 8 -0.33 3.63 -5.22
N GLY A 9 0.50 3.14 -6.14
CA GLY A 9 1.07 3.96 -7.22
C GLY A 9 2.37 3.39 -7.76
N PRO A 10 2.78 3.77 -8.98
CA PRO A 10 4.00 3.25 -9.59
C PRO A 10 5.25 3.56 -8.77
N ALA A 11 6.33 2.83 -9.00
CA ALA A 11 7.63 3.12 -8.41
C ALA A 11 8.04 4.57 -8.73
N GLY A 12 8.59 5.27 -7.72
CA GLY A 12 8.94 6.68 -7.85
C GLY A 12 7.78 7.68 -7.70
N SER A 13 6.52 7.24 -7.55
CA SER A 13 5.38 8.18 -7.39
C SER A 13 5.30 8.90 -6.04
N GLY A 14 6.27 8.68 -5.13
CA GLY A 14 6.32 9.31 -3.81
C GLY A 14 5.42 8.71 -2.73
N LYS A 15 5.13 7.40 -2.77
CA LYS A 15 4.29 6.71 -1.75
C LYS A 15 4.84 6.85 -0.33
N SER A 16 6.06 6.38 -0.09
CA SER A 16 6.70 6.48 1.23
C SER A 16 6.90 7.94 1.66
N THR A 17 7.15 8.86 0.73
CA THR A 17 7.21 10.30 1.00
C THR A 17 5.85 10.84 1.46
N TYR A 18 4.76 10.44 0.81
CA TYR A 18 3.40 10.78 1.21
C TYR A 18 3.08 10.24 2.61
N CYS A 19 3.42 8.98 2.90
CA CYS A 19 3.22 8.37 4.21
C CYS A 19 3.99 9.13 5.31
N SER A 20 5.26 9.48 5.06
CA SER A 20 6.09 10.28 5.96
C SER A 20 5.49 11.66 6.24
N SER A 21 5.10 12.40 5.20
CA SER A 21 4.53 13.75 5.35
C SER A 21 3.17 13.72 6.06
N LEU A 22 2.34 12.71 5.79
CA LEU A 22 1.05 12.56 6.44
C LEU A 22 1.23 12.17 7.92
N TYR A 23 2.22 11.34 8.23
CA TYR A 23 2.60 11.00 9.60
C TYR A 23 3.00 12.23 10.41
N GLU A 24 3.96 13.01 9.91
CA GLU A 24 4.39 14.25 10.58
C GLU A 24 3.25 15.27 10.74
N HIS A 25 2.38 15.36 9.75
CA HIS A 25 1.21 16.25 9.83
C HIS A 25 0.24 15.81 10.94
N CYS A 26 -0.09 14.52 11.01
CA CYS A 26 -0.98 13.96 12.03
C CYS A 26 -0.40 14.14 13.44
N GLU A 27 0.89 13.85 13.63
CA GLU A 27 1.61 14.12 14.89
C GLU A 27 1.50 15.59 15.30
N THR A 28 1.73 16.52 14.36
CA THR A 28 1.67 17.97 14.61
C THR A 28 0.29 18.44 15.09
N ILE A 29 -0.79 17.85 14.57
CA ILE A 29 -2.17 18.19 14.96
C ILE A 29 -2.69 17.36 16.13
N GLY A 30 -1.85 16.52 16.74
CA GLY A 30 -2.20 15.67 17.88
C GLY A 30 -3.13 14.50 17.53
N ARG A 31 -3.03 13.96 16.31
CA ARG A 31 -3.75 12.77 15.87
C ARG A 31 -2.80 11.59 15.76
N THR A 32 -3.10 10.51 16.47
CA THR A 32 -2.36 9.26 16.38
C THR A 32 -2.62 8.59 15.04
N MET A 33 -1.54 8.10 14.42
CA MET A 33 -1.59 7.35 13.18
C MET A 33 -0.47 6.32 13.14
N HIS A 34 -0.73 5.17 12.53
CA HIS A 34 0.23 4.07 12.43
C HIS A 34 0.52 3.77 10.96
N VAL A 35 1.80 3.74 10.61
CA VAL A 35 2.23 3.43 9.24
C VAL A 35 2.68 1.97 9.18
N VAL A 36 2.07 1.21 8.30
CA VAL A 36 2.34 -0.20 8.01
C VAL A 36 3.12 -0.28 6.71
N ASN A 37 4.27 -0.94 6.73
CA ASN A 37 5.03 -1.24 5.52
C ASN A 37 4.54 -2.55 4.90
N LEU A 38 4.06 -2.50 3.66
CA LEU A 38 3.75 -3.67 2.85
C LEU A 38 4.75 -3.86 1.69
N ASP A 39 5.81 -3.05 1.58
CA ASP A 39 6.85 -3.22 0.58
C ASP A 39 8.01 -4.09 1.14
N PRO A 40 8.16 -5.35 0.71
CA PRO A 40 9.23 -6.23 1.18
C PRO A 40 10.61 -5.82 0.64
N ALA A 41 10.66 -4.87 -0.31
CA ALA A 41 11.88 -4.31 -0.87
C ALA A 41 12.29 -2.97 -0.23
N ALA A 42 11.55 -2.49 0.78
CA ALA A 42 11.84 -1.21 1.41
C ALA A 42 13.14 -1.24 2.24
N GLU A 43 14.02 -0.25 2.03
CA GLU A 43 15.31 -0.15 2.71
C GLU A 43 15.31 0.85 3.87
N ILE A 44 14.71 2.03 3.67
CA ILE A 44 14.80 3.17 4.60
C ILE A 44 13.42 3.79 4.82
N PHE A 45 13.07 4.03 6.08
CA PHE A 45 11.86 4.75 6.47
C PHE A 45 12.19 6.05 7.19
N ASN A 46 11.39 7.09 6.93
CA ASN A 46 11.45 8.39 7.62
C ASN A 46 10.25 8.57 8.58
N TYR A 47 9.74 7.46 9.10
CA TYR A 47 8.61 7.39 10.03
C TYR A 47 8.72 6.10 10.85
N PRO A 48 8.11 6.03 12.04
CA PRO A 48 8.01 4.79 12.79
C PRO A 48 7.08 3.82 12.06
N VAL A 49 7.60 2.63 11.77
CA VAL A 49 6.83 1.54 11.18
C VAL A 49 6.16 0.75 12.32
N ALA A 50 4.85 0.61 12.22
CA ALA A 50 4.03 -0.04 13.25
C ALA A 50 3.87 -1.54 12.98
N MET A 51 3.87 -1.94 11.71
CA MET A 51 3.85 -3.33 11.24
C MET A 51 4.66 -3.39 9.95
N ASP A 52 5.53 -4.39 9.80
CA ASP A 52 6.44 -4.51 8.67
C ASP A 52 6.38 -5.90 8.04
N ILE A 53 5.96 -5.98 6.78
CA ILE A 53 5.90 -7.23 6.02
C ILE A 53 7.24 -7.98 6.02
N ARG A 54 8.37 -7.28 6.17
CA ARG A 54 9.71 -7.91 6.18
C ARG A 54 9.92 -8.83 7.38
N GLU A 55 9.12 -8.69 8.44
CA GLU A 55 9.11 -9.61 9.59
C GLU A 55 8.41 -10.94 9.25
N LEU A 56 7.47 -10.92 8.29
CA LEU A 56 6.82 -12.11 7.74
C LEU A 56 7.67 -12.72 6.62
N ILE A 57 8.07 -11.91 5.64
CA ILE A 57 8.82 -12.33 4.45
C ILE A 57 9.58 -11.16 3.83
N SER A 58 10.89 -11.33 3.59
CA SER A 58 11.73 -10.33 2.94
C SER A 58 11.97 -10.67 1.46
N LEU A 59 12.16 -9.65 0.62
CA LEU A 59 12.45 -9.86 -0.80
C LEU A 59 13.79 -10.57 -1.01
N GLU A 60 14.80 -10.21 -0.21
CA GLU A 60 16.17 -10.72 -0.31
C GLU A 60 16.22 -12.22 -0.03
N ASP A 61 15.59 -12.68 1.05
CA ASP A 61 15.55 -14.10 1.43
C ASP A 61 14.87 -14.94 0.33
N VAL A 62 13.77 -14.44 -0.23
CA VAL A 62 13.04 -15.12 -1.31
C VAL A 62 13.87 -15.21 -2.59
N MET A 63 14.59 -14.15 -2.94
CA MET A 63 15.50 -14.16 -4.09
C MET A 63 16.63 -15.18 -3.90
N GLU A 64 17.20 -15.24 -2.70
CA GLU A 64 18.28 -16.17 -2.38
C GLU A 64 17.82 -17.63 -2.34
N ASP A 65 16.71 -17.92 -1.68
CA ASP A 65 16.23 -19.29 -1.46
C ASP A 65 15.57 -19.89 -2.71
N LEU A 66 14.69 -19.13 -3.37
CA LEU A 66 13.93 -19.60 -4.52
C LEU A 66 14.61 -19.33 -5.87
N LYS A 67 15.77 -18.66 -5.86
CA LYS A 67 16.53 -18.27 -7.07
C LYS A 67 15.68 -17.47 -8.06
N LEU A 68 14.77 -16.65 -7.53
CA LEU A 68 13.90 -15.78 -8.31
C LEU A 68 14.58 -14.43 -8.58
N GLY A 69 14.23 -13.81 -9.70
CA GLY A 69 14.55 -12.40 -9.93
C GLY A 69 13.67 -11.47 -9.08
N PRO A 70 14.01 -10.17 -8.94
CA PRO A 70 13.32 -9.24 -8.04
C PRO A 70 11.80 -9.20 -8.22
N ASN A 71 11.32 -9.16 -9.46
CA ASN A 71 9.87 -9.12 -9.72
C ASN A 71 9.17 -10.43 -9.34
N GLY A 72 9.81 -11.58 -9.59
CA GLY A 72 9.25 -12.88 -9.24
C GLY A 72 9.22 -13.10 -7.72
N ALA A 73 10.29 -12.68 -7.04
CA ALA A 73 10.36 -12.71 -5.59
C ALA A 73 9.31 -11.78 -4.96
N LEU A 74 9.11 -10.58 -5.50
CA LEU A 74 8.08 -9.65 -5.00
C LEU A 74 6.67 -10.22 -5.13
N MET A 75 6.34 -10.84 -6.27
CA MET A 75 5.06 -11.51 -6.44
C MET A 75 4.86 -12.61 -5.38
N TYR A 76 5.90 -13.42 -5.13
CA TYR A 76 5.87 -14.46 -4.12
C TYR A 76 5.67 -13.89 -2.71
N CYS A 77 6.36 -12.81 -2.34
CA CYS A 77 6.13 -12.14 -1.05
C CYS A 77 4.67 -11.70 -0.86
N MET A 78 4.05 -11.18 -1.93
CA MET A 78 2.68 -10.70 -1.87
C MET A 78 1.65 -11.84 -1.87
N GLU A 79 1.92 -12.95 -2.57
CA GLU A 79 1.12 -14.19 -2.46
C GLU A 79 1.23 -14.79 -1.05
N TYR A 80 2.42 -14.80 -0.46
CA TYR A 80 2.63 -15.28 0.90
C TYR A 80 1.92 -14.41 1.95
N LEU A 81 1.88 -13.09 1.75
CA LEU A 81 1.05 -12.18 2.55
C LEU A 81 -0.43 -12.53 2.44
N GLU A 82 -0.92 -12.84 1.23
CA GLU A 82 -2.32 -13.24 1.00
C GLU A 82 -2.67 -14.54 1.75
N ASP A 83 -1.78 -15.52 1.71
CA ASP A 83 -1.95 -16.79 2.42
C ASP A 83 -1.91 -16.60 3.96
N SER A 84 -1.21 -15.55 4.43
CA SER A 84 -1.02 -15.25 5.85
C SER A 84 -2.01 -14.21 6.43
N LEU A 85 -3.06 -13.83 5.70
CA LEU A 85 -4.00 -12.79 6.15
C LEU A 85 -4.70 -13.14 7.47
N HIS A 86 -5.14 -14.38 7.62
CA HIS A 86 -5.89 -14.82 8.79
C HIS A 86 -5.01 -15.19 9.99
N ASP A 87 -3.71 -15.32 9.77
CA ASP A 87 -2.76 -15.70 10.80
C ASP A 87 -1.97 -14.47 11.25
N TRP A 88 -1.08 -13.95 10.38
CA TRP A 88 -0.17 -12.86 10.74
C TRP A 88 -0.85 -11.49 10.74
N VAL A 89 -1.61 -11.14 9.70
CA VAL A 89 -2.25 -9.81 9.64
C VAL A 89 -3.31 -9.67 10.73
N ASP A 90 -4.04 -10.73 11.05
CA ASP A 90 -5.02 -10.73 12.13
C ASP A 90 -4.37 -10.48 13.49
N GLU A 91 -3.29 -11.20 13.82
CA GLU A 91 -2.52 -11.01 15.06
C GLU A 91 -1.97 -9.59 15.18
N GLU A 92 -1.40 -9.07 14.09
CA GLU A 92 -0.86 -7.71 14.07
C GLU A 92 -1.97 -6.64 14.23
N LEU A 93 -3.15 -6.86 13.64
CA LEU A 93 -4.29 -5.95 13.75
C LEU A 93 -4.91 -5.93 15.16
N GLU A 94 -4.75 -6.99 15.97
CA GLU A 94 -5.23 -7.02 17.36
C GLU A 94 -4.54 -5.96 18.26
N ASN A 95 -3.36 -5.49 17.87
CA ASN A 95 -2.63 -4.43 18.57
C ASN A 95 -3.27 -3.04 18.39
N TYR A 96 -4.19 -2.89 17.43
CA TYR A 96 -4.81 -1.62 17.08
C TYR A 96 -6.30 -1.64 17.43
N ARG A 97 -6.80 -0.52 17.96
CA ARG A 97 -8.13 -0.38 18.54
C ARG A 97 -9.12 0.27 17.59
N ASP A 98 -10.38 0.22 18.01
CA ASP A 98 -11.42 1.09 17.48
C ASP A 98 -10.97 2.56 17.56
N ASP A 99 -11.01 3.25 16.41
CA ASP A 99 -10.67 4.66 16.17
C ASP A 99 -9.22 4.94 15.71
N ASP A 100 -8.37 3.91 15.61
CA ASP A 100 -7.03 4.06 15.04
C ASP A 100 -7.06 4.28 13.52
N TYR A 101 -6.04 5.01 13.03
CA TYR A 101 -5.83 5.28 11.62
C TYR A 101 -4.58 4.56 11.13
N LEU A 102 -4.75 3.57 10.25
CA LEU A 102 -3.68 2.78 9.65
C LEU A 102 -3.41 3.28 8.22
N ILE A 103 -2.14 3.54 7.90
CA ILE A 103 -1.69 3.79 6.53
C ILE A 103 -0.84 2.62 6.09
N PHE A 104 -1.20 1.99 4.98
CA PHE A 104 -0.43 0.92 4.34
C PHE A 104 0.37 1.50 3.17
N ASP A 105 1.70 1.52 3.31
CA ASP A 105 2.62 1.85 2.21
C ASP A 105 2.84 0.61 1.35
N CYS A 106 2.27 0.61 0.14
CA CYS A 106 2.29 -0.56 -0.75
C CYS A 106 3.51 -0.55 -1.70
N PRO A 107 3.96 -1.73 -2.17
CA PRO A 107 5.04 -1.81 -3.13
C PRO A 107 4.70 -1.09 -4.45
N GLY A 108 5.72 -0.52 -5.10
CA GLY A 108 5.55 0.32 -6.29
C GLY A 108 5.46 -0.40 -7.63
N GLN A 109 5.67 -1.72 -7.67
CA GLN A 109 5.77 -2.43 -8.94
C GLN A 109 4.40 -2.63 -9.60
N ILE A 110 4.34 -2.44 -10.92
CA ILE A 110 3.10 -2.49 -11.71
C ILE A 110 2.53 -3.91 -11.77
N GLU A 111 3.39 -4.91 -11.74
CA GLU A 111 3.09 -6.33 -11.90
C GLU A 111 2.14 -6.85 -10.82
N LEU A 112 2.16 -6.23 -9.64
CA LEU A 112 1.25 -6.51 -8.52
C LEU A 112 -0.21 -6.19 -8.81
N PHE A 113 -0.48 -5.28 -9.75
CA PHE A 113 -1.83 -4.86 -10.11
C PHE A 113 -2.43 -5.68 -11.26
N THR A 114 -1.62 -6.47 -11.98
CA THR A 114 -2.05 -7.15 -13.22
C THR A 114 -2.18 -8.66 -13.09
N HIS A 115 -1.48 -9.30 -12.15
CA HIS A 115 -1.37 -10.76 -12.13
C HIS A 115 -2.12 -11.48 -11.00
N VAL A 116 -2.27 -10.87 -9.83
CA VAL A 116 -2.86 -11.53 -8.65
C VAL A 116 -3.75 -10.55 -7.88
N PRO A 117 -4.96 -10.95 -7.41
CA PRO A 117 -5.87 -10.07 -6.68
C PRO A 117 -5.46 -9.81 -5.22
N VAL A 118 -4.16 -9.92 -4.86
CA VAL A 118 -3.66 -9.78 -3.48
C VAL A 118 -4.21 -8.54 -2.79
N LEU A 119 -4.04 -7.36 -3.40
CA LEU A 119 -4.49 -6.10 -2.81
C LEU A 119 -6.01 -6.02 -2.67
N LYS A 120 -6.76 -6.65 -3.59
CA LYS A 120 -8.21 -6.70 -3.50
C LYS A 120 -8.63 -7.56 -2.30
N ASN A 121 -8.03 -8.73 -2.17
CA ASN A 121 -8.33 -9.67 -1.09
C ASN A 121 -7.91 -9.10 0.27
N PHE A 122 -6.77 -8.39 0.32
CA PHE A 122 -6.34 -7.62 1.49
C PHE A 122 -7.36 -6.54 1.89
N VAL A 123 -7.89 -5.76 0.93
CA VAL A 123 -8.93 -4.76 1.21
C VAL A 123 -10.23 -5.40 1.70
N GLU A 124 -10.63 -6.53 1.13
CA GLU A 124 -11.81 -7.28 1.57
C GLU A 124 -11.63 -7.82 2.99
N HIS A 125 -10.42 -8.32 3.31
CA HIS A 125 -10.05 -8.78 4.64
C HIS A 125 -10.12 -7.66 5.69
N LEU A 126 -9.53 -6.49 5.41
CA LEU A 126 -9.63 -5.32 6.30
C LEU A 126 -11.08 -4.89 6.56
N LYS A 127 -11.94 -4.96 5.54
CA LYS A 127 -13.38 -4.67 5.70
C LYS A 127 -14.07 -5.68 6.60
N GLN A 128 -13.72 -6.97 6.52
CA GLN A 128 -14.23 -8.00 7.43
C GLN A 128 -13.79 -7.75 8.87
N LYS A 129 -12.60 -7.15 9.06
CA LYS A 129 -12.10 -6.66 10.36
C LYS A 129 -12.64 -5.29 10.79
N ASN A 130 -13.72 -4.83 10.17
CA ASN A 130 -14.44 -3.61 10.57
C ASN A 130 -13.62 -2.31 10.40
N PHE A 131 -12.73 -2.26 9.39
CA PHE A 131 -12.05 -1.04 8.95
C PHE A 131 -12.80 -0.35 7.81
N ASN A 132 -12.88 0.98 7.88
CA ASN A 132 -13.25 1.83 6.75
C ASN A 132 -12.02 2.06 5.87
N VAL A 133 -12.00 1.42 4.70
CA VAL A 133 -10.84 1.43 3.81
C VAL A 133 -10.96 2.52 2.72
N CYS A 134 -9.93 3.34 2.59
CA CYS A 134 -9.73 4.30 1.50
C CYS A 134 -8.50 3.90 0.67
N VAL A 135 -8.57 4.06 -0.64
CA VAL A 135 -7.43 3.82 -1.54
C VAL A 135 -6.97 5.14 -2.12
N VAL A 136 -5.70 5.50 -1.89
CA VAL A 136 -5.05 6.67 -2.46
C VAL A 136 -4.09 6.22 -3.54
N TYR A 137 -4.40 6.59 -4.78
CA TYR A 137 -3.59 6.29 -5.96
C TYR A 137 -2.72 7.50 -6.32
N LEU A 138 -1.43 7.40 -6.03
CA LEU A 138 -0.45 8.42 -6.35
C LEU A 138 0.06 8.25 -7.78
N LEU A 139 0.15 9.37 -8.49
CA LEU A 139 0.69 9.46 -9.84
C LEU A 139 1.70 10.60 -9.87
N ASP A 140 2.85 10.34 -10.48
CA ASP A 140 3.79 11.42 -10.79
C ASP A 140 3.17 12.33 -11.86
N SER A 141 3.15 13.63 -11.57
CA SER A 141 2.65 14.66 -12.49
C SER A 141 3.39 14.69 -13.84
N GLN A 142 4.69 14.33 -13.88
CA GLN A 142 5.46 14.27 -15.13
C GLN A 142 4.97 13.14 -16.04
N LEU A 143 4.37 12.08 -15.47
CA LEU A 143 3.72 11.03 -16.23
C LEU A 143 2.43 11.50 -16.90
N LEU A 144 1.96 12.73 -16.70
CA LEU A 144 0.76 13.26 -17.36
C LEU A 144 1.05 14.17 -18.55
N GLU A 145 2.33 14.50 -18.83
CA GLU A 145 2.67 15.44 -19.91
C GLU A 145 2.55 14.84 -21.32
N SER A 146 2.59 13.51 -21.45
CA SER A 146 2.41 12.84 -22.75
C SER A 146 0.99 12.27 -22.90
N GLY A 147 0.34 12.54 -24.05
CA GLY A 147 -1.03 12.09 -24.33
C GLY A 147 -1.23 10.56 -24.28
N ALA A 148 -0.17 9.77 -24.46
CA ALA A 148 -0.19 8.31 -24.30
C ALA A 148 -0.20 7.89 -22.82
N SER A 149 0.51 8.61 -21.97
CA SER A 149 0.61 8.36 -20.53
C SER A 149 -0.72 8.64 -19.79
N HIS A 150 -1.52 9.58 -20.33
CA HIS A 150 -2.89 9.85 -19.87
C HIS A 150 -3.89 8.69 -20.06
N ILE A 151 -3.68 7.86 -21.08
CA ILE A 151 -4.55 6.69 -21.34
C ILE A 151 -4.11 5.53 -20.45
N ALA A 152 -2.80 5.30 -20.30
CA ALA A 152 -2.26 4.25 -19.43
C ALA A 152 -2.66 4.43 -17.95
N SER A 153 -2.62 5.67 -17.44
CA SER A 153 -3.05 5.98 -16.07
C SER A 153 -4.56 5.77 -15.85
N ARG A 154 -5.40 6.03 -16.87
CA ARG A 154 -6.85 5.81 -16.80
C ARG A 154 -7.28 4.35 -16.93
N VAL A 155 -6.57 3.55 -17.72
CA VAL A 155 -6.86 2.12 -17.88
C VAL A 155 -6.63 1.41 -16.53
N LYS A 156 -5.53 1.70 -15.84
CA LYS A 156 -5.28 1.16 -14.50
C LYS A 156 -6.30 1.58 -13.45
N GLN A 157 -6.84 2.79 -13.55
CA GLN A 157 -7.92 3.25 -12.66
C GLN A 157 -9.27 2.59 -12.94
N LYS A 158 -9.48 1.94 -14.09
CA LYS A 158 -10.75 1.28 -14.42
C LYS A 158 -10.85 -0.15 -13.89
N ASP A 159 -9.72 -0.84 -13.73
CA ASP A 159 -9.69 -2.21 -13.20
C ASP A 159 -9.62 -2.25 -11.66
N GLY A 160 -9.24 -1.14 -11.01
CA GLY A 160 -9.41 -0.92 -9.57
C GLY A 160 -10.66 -0.09 -9.29
N SER A 161 -11.70 -0.71 -8.75
CA SER A 161 -13.01 -0.13 -8.45
C SER A 161 -12.98 1.28 -7.82
N SER A 162 -13.72 2.20 -8.43
CA SER A 162 -14.27 3.47 -7.91
C SER A 162 -13.40 4.26 -6.92
N ILE A 163 -12.32 4.87 -7.41
CA ILE A 163 -11.53 5.85 -6.66
C ILE A 163 -12.25 7.20 -6.62
N CYS A 164 -12.36 7.77 -5.42
CA CYS A 164 -12.96 9.07 -5.12
C CYS A 164 -12.25 10.18 -5.90
N LYS A 165 -12.95 10.81 -6.84
CA LYS A 165 -12.46 11.98 -7.57
C LYS A 165 -12.66 13.22 -6.69
N THR A 166 -11.59 13.72 -6.09
CA THR A 166 -11.54 15.10 -5.60
C THR A 166 -11.60 16.02 -6.83
N LYS A 167 -12.78 16.56 -7.11
CA LYS A 167 -12.96 17.69 -8.02
C LYS A 167 -12.24 18.89 -7.38
N GLN A 168 -11.09 19.28 -7.94
CA GLN A 168 -10.66 20.68 -7.86
C GLN A 168 -11.60 21.49 -8.75
N SER A 169 -12.57 22.16 -8.14
CA SER A 169 -13.22 23.34 -8.72
C SER A 169 -12.22 24.49 -8.67
N LEU A 170 -11.68 24.85 -9.83
CA LEU A 170 -11.00 26.12 -10.04
C LEU A 170 -12.10 27.11 -10.45
N ASP A 171 -12.34 28.09 -9.58
CA ASP A 171 -12.92 29.39 -9.93
C ASP A 171 -11.87 30.24 -10.68
#